data_AF-A0A6I2SPG9-F1
#
_entry.id   AF-A0A6I2SPG9-F1
#
_cell.length_a   1.000
_cell.length_b   1.000
_cell.length_c   1.000
_cell.angle_alpha   90.00
_cell.angle_beta   90.00
_cell.angle_gamma   90.00
#
_symmetry.space_group_name_H-M   'P 1'
#
loop_
_entity.id
_entity.type
_entity.pdbx_description
1 polymer ?
#
loop_
_entity_poly.entity_id
_entity_poly.type
_entity_poly.pdbx_seq_one_letter_code
_entity_poly.pdbx_strand_id
1 'polypeptide(L)'
;MAITTTELAAQILAAHASNSEMTTDELLAELAQIHASLKALEKGETAPVANRPPLTIKEAFKKNEVTCMICGKGGMKTLTRHLNQIHHMKPREYRKQFGIPTAQSLSAKSYTEARKALAQERGLADNLAKAREIRMANIASRKATSVKSAVKGKAAKTQK
;
A
#
# COMPACT_ATOMS: atom_id res chain seq x y z
N MET A 1 -32.89 -20.64 20.08
CA MET A 1 -32.89 -19.38 20.87
C MET A 1 -31.97 -18.41 20.17
N ALA A 2 -32.37 -17.16 19.99
CA ALA A 2 -31.51 -16.16 19.37
C ALA A 2 -30.35 -15.83 20.32
N ILE A 3 -29.13 -15.83 19.81
CA ILE A 3 -27.95 -15.47 20.60
C ILE A 3 -28.04 -13.97 20.91
N THR A 4 -27.99 -13.62 22.18
CA THR A 4 -28.04 -12.23 22.64
C THR A 4 -26.67 -11.55 22.51
N THR A 5 -26.63 -10.22 22.40
CA THR A 5 -25.37 -9.46 22.35
C THR A 5 -24.48 -9.68 23.58
N THR A 6 -25.11 -9.87 24.74
CA THR A 6 -24.42 -10.20 25.98
C THR A 6 -23.75 -11.56 25.93
N GLU A 7 -24.40 -12.56 25.33
CA GLU A 7 -23.80 -13.89 25.15
C GLU A 7 -22.64 -13.87 24.14
N LEU A 8 -22.79 -13.13 23.03
CA LEU A 8 -21.71 -12.92 22.06
C LEU A 8 -20.50 -12.20 22.69
N ALA A 9 -20.74 -11.14 23.46
CA ALA A 9 -19.69 -10.42 24.16
C ALA A 9 -18.93 -11.33 25.14
N ALA A 10 -19.64 -12.14 25.93
CA ALA A 10 -19.04 -13.10 26.85
C ALA A 10 -18.19 -14.16 26.14
N GLN A 11 -18.66 -14.68 24.99
CA GLN A 11 -17.90 -15.65 24.20
C GLN A 11 -16.60 -15.05 23.63
N ILE A 12 -16.65 -13.81 23.13
CA ILE A 12 -15.47 -13.11 22.58
C ILE A 12 -14.44 -12.87 23.68
N LEU A 13 -14.88 -12.41 24.85
CA LEU A 13 -14.00 -12.20 26.01
C LEU A 13 -13.37 -13.50 26.51
N ALA A 14 -14.16 -14.58 26.62
CA ALA A 14 -13.64 -15.87 27.03
C ALA A 14 -12.56 -16.37 26.06
N ALA A 15 -12.76 -16.18 24.76
CA ALA A 15 -11.75 -16.50 23.75
C ALA A 15 -10.50 -15.60 23.90
N HIS A 16 -10.66 -14.30 24.17
CA HIS A 16 -9.51 -13.40 24.33
C HIS A 16 -8.70 -13.70 25.59
N ALA A 17 -9.38 -13.86 26.73
CA ALA A 17 -8.77 -14.20 28.02
C ALA A 17 -8.08 -15.59 27.99
N SER A 18 -8.54 -16.51 27.14
CA SER A 18 -7.86 -17.81 26.95
C SER A 18 -6.48 -17.69 26.30
N ASN A 19 -6.20 -16.57 25.62
CA ASN A 19 -4.98 -16.34 24.85
C ASN A 19 -4.13 -15.18 25.39
N SER A 20 -4.56 -14.51 26.46
CA SER A 20 -3.88 -13.33 27.00
C SER A 20 -4.08 -13.24 28.51
N GLU A 21 -3.00 -13.03 29.25
CA GLU A 21 -3.07 -12.74 30.69
C GLU A 21 -3.57 -11.31 30.88
N MET A 22 -4.65 -11.16 31.65
CA MET A 22 -5.33 -9.88 31.87
C MET A 22 -5.66 -9.69 33.34
N THR A 23 -5.63 -8.44 33.78
CA THR A 23 -6.09 -8.04 35.11
C THR A 23 -7.62 -7.93 35.14
N THR A 24 -8.21 -7.94 36.34
CA THR A 24 -9.66 -7.80 36.52
C THR A 24 -10.21 -6.50 35.93
N ASP A 25 -9.45 -5.42 36.02
CA ASP A 25 -9.86 -4.10 35.54
C ASP A 25 -9.86 -4.05 34.01
N GLU A 26 -8.88 -4.68 33.36
CA GLU A 26 -8.81 -4.80 31.90
C GLU A 26 -9.95 -5.66 31.36
N LEU A 27 -10.29 -6.77 32.04
CA LEU A 27 -11.43 -7.61 31.66
C LEU A 27 -12.76 -6.83 31.69
N LEU A 28 -12.98 -6.02 32.72
CA LEU A 28 -14.18 -5.19 32.83
C LEU A 28 -14.22 -4.11 31.75
N ALA A 29 -13.06 -3.50 31.45
CA ALA A 29 -12.95 -2.50 30.39
C ALA A 29 -13.22 -3.09 29.00
N GLU A 30 -12.65 -4.26 28.69
CA GLU A 30 -12.90 -4.94 27.41
C GLU A 30 -14.35 -5.36 27.25
N LEU A 31 -14.99 -5.85 28.32
CA LEU A 31 -16.40 -6.23 28.28
C LEU A 31 -17.29 -5.06 27.91
N ALA A 32 -17.05 -3.90 28.52
CA ALA A 32 -17.77 -2.68 28.19
C ALA A 32 -17.55 -2.25 26.74
N GLN A 33 -16.32 -2.33 26.23
CA GLN A 33 -16.00 -1.95 24.85
C GLN A 33 -16.63 -2.89 23.81
N ILE A 34 -16.52 -4.20 24.02
CA ILE A 34 -17.08 -5.20 23.10
C ILE A 34 -18.61 -5.05 23.06
N HIS A 35 -19.25 -4.99 24.23
CA HIS A 35 -20.70 -4.83 24.30
C HIS A 35 -21.19 -3.52 23.66
N ALA A 36 -20.48 -2.40 23.87
CA ALA A 36 -20.78 -1.13 23.20
C ALA A 36 -20.63 -1.22 21.68
N SER A 37 -19.57 -1.89 21.19
CA SER A 37 -19.34 -2.07 19.75
C SER A 37 -20.41 -2.94 19.09
N LEU A 38 -20.79 -4.06 19.72
CA LEU A 38 -21.86 -4.93 19.23
C LEU A 38 -23.20 -4.20 19.18
N LYS A 39 -23.52 -3.42 20.23
CA LYS A 39 -24.75 -2.63 20.29
C LYS A 39 -24.77 -1.51 19.23
N ALA A 40 -23.63 -0.92 18.90
CA ALA A 40 -23.53 0.07 17.82
C ALA A 40 -23.75 -0.60 16.45
N LEU A 41 -23.18 -1.79 16.23
CA LEU A 41 -23.37 -2.57 15.01
C LEU A 41 -24.82 -3.02 14.83
N GLU A 42 -25.50 -3.46 15.89
CA GLU A 42 -26.94 -3.80 15.85
C GLU A 42 -27.83 -2.61 15.49
N LYS A 43 -27.45 -1.40 15.91
CA LYS A 43 -28.14 -0.16 15.55
C LYS A 43 -27.82 0.33 14.14
N GLY A 44 -26.91 -0.33 13.42
CA GLY A 44 -26.41 0.14 12.13
C GLY A 44 -25.55 1.39 12.22
N GLU A 45 -25.13 1.77 13.43
CA GLU A 45 -24.27 2.91 13.69
C GLU A 45 -22.83 2.42 13.58
N THR A 46 -22.24 2.54 12.40
CA THR A 46 -20.79 2.40 12.24
C THR A 46 -20.15 3.42 13.17
N ALA A 47 -19.45 2.94 14.21
CA ALA A 47 -18.80 3.79 15.20
C ALA A 47 -18.09 4.97 14.50
N PRO A 48 -18.25 6.21 14.98
CA PRO A 48 -17.61 7.35 14.36
C PRO A 48 -16.12 7.05 14.29
N VAL A 49 -15.59 7.02 13.06
CA VAL A 49 -14.16 6.94 12.80
C VAL A 49 -13.56 8.05 13.65
N ALA A 50 -12.89 7.68 14.74
CA ALA A 50 -12.37 8.64 15.70
C ALA A 50 -11.69 9.75 14.89
N ASN A 51 -12.26 10.96 14.96
CA ASN A 51 -11.78 12.18 14.31
C ASN A 51 -10.36 12.41 14.81
N ARG A 52 -9.39 11.70 14.24
CA ARG A 52 -7.99 12.03 14.42
C ARG A 52 -7.81 13.37 13.73
N PRO A 53 -7.06 14.29 14.36
CA PRO A 53 -6.80 15.58 13.77
C PRO A 53 -6.30 15.38 12.34
N PRO A 54 -6.72 16.22 11.39
CA PRO A 54 -6.30 16.09 10.00
C PRO A 54 -4.77 16.17 9.97
N LEU A 55 -4.11 15.02 9.92
CA LEU A 55 -2.67 14.93 9.81
C LEU A 55 -2.30 15.60 8.49
N THR A 56 -1.48 16.64 8.58
CA THR A 56 -0.98 17.27 7.36
C THR A 56 -0.06 16.28 6.65
N ILE A 57 0.06 16.42 5.32
CA ILE A 57 0.92 15.54 4.51
C ILE A 57 2.37 15.54 5.05
N LYS A 58 2.83 16.67 5.61
CA LYS A 58 4.17 16.80 6.20
C LYS A 58 4.34 15.97 7.47
N GLU A 59 3.30 15.84 8.28
CA GLU A 59 3.31 15.04 9.52
C GLU A 59 3.16 13.54 9.22
N ALA A 60 2.42 13.20 8.18
CA ALA A 60 2.23 11.82 7.75
C ALA A 60 3.53 11.20 7.17
N PHE A 61 4.35 11.98 6.45
CA PHE A 61 5.58 11.49 5.83
C PHE A 61 6.83 12.09 6.48
N LYS A 62 7.29 11.47 7.57
CA LYS A 62 8.53 11.87 8.25
C LYS A 62 9.76 11.23 7.60
N LYS A 63 10.95 11.65 8.05
CA LYS A 63 12.23 11.16 7.52
C LYS A 63 12.41 9.65 7.73
N ASN A 64 12.06 9.16 8.93
CA ASN A 64 12.31 7.77 9.35
C ASN A 64 11.06 6.89 9.36
N GLU A 65 9.88 7.48 9.41
CA GLU A 65 8.61 6.77 9.55
C GLU A 65 7.51 7.43 8.73
N VAL A 66 6.49 6.64 8.42
CA VAL A 66 5.27 7.07 7.75
C VAL A 66 4.07 6.70 8.62
N THR A 67 3.10 7.60 8.70
CA THR A 67 1.84 7.41 9.40
C THR A 67 0.69 7.35 8.41
N CYS A 68 -0.21 6.38 8.56
CA CYS A 68 -1.40 6.27 7.74
C CYS A 68 -2.41 7.36 8.12
N MET A 69 -2.93 8.11 7.16
CA MET A 69 -3.90 9.18 7.43
C MET A 69 -5.33 8.67 7.65
N ILE A 70 -5.62 7.41 7.31
CA ILE A 70 -6.93 6.77 7.53
C ILE A 70 -7.03 6.22 8.94
N CYS A 71 -6.05 5.41 9.35
CA CYS A 71 -6.09 4.69 10.62
C CYS A 71 -5.12 5.21 11.67
N GLY A 72 -4.34 6.26 11.37
CA GLY A 72 -3.34 6.87 12.23
C GLY A 72 -2.27 5.92 12.78
N LYS A 73 -2.11 4.71 12.22
CA LYS A 73 -1.01 3.80 12.57
C LYS A 73 0.30 4.37 12.03
N GLY A 74 1.23 4.64 12.95
CA GLY A 74 2.56 5.19 12.68
C GLY A 74 3.67 4.12 12.66
N GLY A 75 4.93 4.56 12.57
CA GLY A 75 6.10 3.69 12.69
C GLY A 75 6.41 2.81 11.47
N MET A 76 5.69 2.96 10.36
CA MET A 76 5.91 2.12 9.17
C MET A 76 7.00 2.74 8.26
N LYS A 77 7.84 1.90 7.65
CA LYS A 77 8.79 2.34 6.61
C LYS A 77 8.11 2.56 5.26
N THR A 78 7.06 1.79 4.96
CA THR A 78 6.32 1.83 3.68
C THR A 78 4.81 1.77 3.94
N LEU A 79 4.06 2.73 3.42
CA LEU A 79 2.60 2.77 3.54
C LEU A 79 1.89 1.80 2.59
N THR A 80 2.49 1.47 1.44
CA THR A 80 1.86 0.64 0.40
C THR A 80 1.43 -0.75 0.89
N ARG A 81 2.26 -1.43 1.68
CA ARG A 81 1.91 -2.73 2.28
C ARG A 81 0.69 -2.61 3.20
N HIS A 82 0.67 -1.57 4.02
CA HIS A 82 -0.41 -1.33 4.97
C HIS A 82 -1.73 -1.05 4.24
N LEU A 83 -1.71 -0.22 3.19
CA LEU A 83 -2.90 0.08 2.37
C LEU A 83 -3.50 -1.20 1.76
N ASN A 84 -2.67 -2.10 1.26
CA ASN A 84 -3.13 -3.34 0.64
C ASN A 84 -3.69 -4.34 1.68
N GLN A 85 -3.08 -4.43 2.87
CA GLN A 85 -3.41 -5.45 3.87
C GLN A 85 -4.57 -5.05 4.79
N ILE A 86 -4.64 -3.78 5.19
CA ILE A 86 -5.62 -3.30 6.18
C ILE A 86 -6.79 -2.60 5.50
N HIS A 87 -6.51 -1.85 4.43
CA HIS A 87 -7.52 -1.02 3.77
C HIS A 87 -7.95 -1.58 2.40
N HIS A 88 -7.32 -2.67 1.92
CA HIS A 88 -7.54 -3.26 0.60
C HIS A 88 -7.57 -2.25 -0.56
N MET A 89 -6.85 -1.13 -0.41
CA MET A 89 -6.95 0.01 -1.31
C MET A 89 -5.70 0.20 -2.13
N LYS A 90 -5.86 0.71 -3.35
CA LYS A 90 -4.73 1.00 -4.23
C LYS A 90 -4.03 2.30 -3.80
N PRO A 91 -2.69 2.37 -3.87
CA PRO A 91 -1.95 3.60 -3.58
C PRO A 91 -2.41 4.83 -4.38
N ARG A 92 -2.89 4.63 -5.62
CA ARG A 92 -3.40 5.71 -6.47
C ARG A 92 -4.69 6.31 -5.91
N GLU A 93 -5.55 5.48 -5.36
CA GLU A 93 -6.81 5.90 -4.76
C GLU A 93 -6.57 6.67 -3.47
N TYR A 94 -5.67 6.17 -2.62
CA TYR A 94 -5.21 6.87 -1.42
C TYR A 94 -4.69 8.28 -1.75
N ARG A 95 -3.86 8.41 -2.79
CA ARG A 95 -3.35 9.72 -3.22
C ARG A 95 -4.45 10.69 -3.65
N LYS A 96 -5.48 10.19 -4.33
CA LYS A 96 -6.63 11.02 -4.75
C LYS A 96 -7.46 11.49 -3.57
N GLN A 97 -7.74 10.60 -2.62
CA GLN A 97 -8.53 10.92 -1.42
C GLN A 97 -7.88 12.02 -0.58
N PHE A 98 -6.55 11.99 -0.43
CA PHE A 98 -5.82 12.94 0.40
C PHE A 98 -5.06 14.03 -0.38
N GLY A 99 -5.32 14.18 -1.69
CA GLY A 99 -4.68 15.21 -2.51
C GLY A 99 -3.14 15.12 -2.58
N ILE A 100 -2.56 13.93 -2.46
CA ILE A 100 -1.10 13.76 -2.41
C ILE A 100 -0.53 13.82 -3.84
N PRO A 101 0.49 14.65 -4.12
CA PRO A 101 1.15 14.70 -5.42
C PRO A 101 1.72 13.35 -5.84
N THR A 102 1.68 13.05 -7.15
CA THR A 102 2.20 11.78 -7.67
C THR A 102 3.70 11.61 -7.49
N ALA A 103 4.45 12.73 -7.43
CA ALA A 103 5.88 12.77 -7.19
C ALA A 103 6.28 12.40 -5.75
N GLN A 104 5.36 12.54 -4.79
CA GLN A 104 5.65 12.26 -3.39
C GLN A 104 5.66 10.75 -3.12
N SER A 105 6.77 10.24 -2.55
CA SER A 105 6.86 8.83 -2.17
C SER A 105 5.94 8.50 -0.99
N LEU A 106 5.30 7.33 -1.02
CA LEU A 106 4.49 6.79 0.09
C LEU A 106 5.34 5.98 1.09
N SER A 107 6.65 6.23 1.13
CA SER A 107 7.62 5.57 2.00
C SER A 107 8.49 6.61 2.69
N ALA A 108 9.11 6.20 3.79
CA ALA A 108 10.04 7.05 4.53
C ALA A 108 11.24 7.41 3.65
N LYS A 109 11.74 8.65 3.78
CA LYS A 109 12.90 9.13 3.00
C LYS A 109 14.13 8.26 3.24
N SER A 110 14.41 7.91 4.50
CA SER A 110 15.53 7.03 4.85
C SER A 110 15.44 5.66 4.20
N TYR A 111 14.23 5.11 4.04
CA TYR A 111 14.01 3.83 3.35
C TYR A 111 14.32 3.93 1.86
N THR A 112 13.90 5.01 1.20
CA THR A 112 14.21 5.24 -0.22
C THR A 112 15.69 5.48 -0.47
N GLU A 113 16.36 6.21 0.42
CA GLU A 113 17.80 6.47 0.37
C GLU A 113 18.61 5.19 0.56
N ALA A 114 18.29 4.39 1.57
CA ALA A 114 18.95 3.11 1.82
C ALA A 114 18.81 2.13 0.64
N ARG A 115 17.62 2.07 0.02
CA ARG A 115 17.41 1.24 -1.18
C ARG A 115 18.19 1.76 -2.39
N LYS A 116 18.35 3.08 -2.54
CA LYS A 116 19.14 3.68 -3.60
C LYS A 116 20.63 3.37 -3.44
N ALA A 117 21.18 3.51 -2.23
CA ALA A 117 22.58 3.17 -1.94
C ALA A 117 22.89 1.70 -2.23
N LEU A 118 22.04 0.79 -1.74
CA LEU A 118 22.19 -0.65 -2.00
C LEU A 118 22.13 -0.99 -3.50
N ALA A 119 21.32 -0.27 -4.27
CA ALA A 119 21.26 -0.46 -5.72
C ALA A 119 22.55 0.02 -6.42
N GLN A 120 23.16 1.10 -5.94
CA GLN A 120 24.43 1.59 -6.46
C GLN A 120 25.57 0.62 -6.15
N GLU A 121 25.65 0.12 -4.92
CA GLU A 121 26.64 -0.90 -4.51
C GLU A 121 26.52 -2.18 -5.34
N ARG A 122 25.30 -2.58 -5.69
CA ARG A 122 25.04 -3.76 -6.53
C ARG A 122 25.29 -3.54 -8.03
N GLY A 123 25.81 -2.38 -8.44
CA GLY A 123 26.11 -2.08 -9.84
C GLY A 123 24.86 -2.05 -10.73
N LEU A 124 23.68 -1.76 -10.17
CA LEU A 124 22.43 -1.78 -10.94
C LEU A 124 22.45 -0.74 -12.07
N ALA A 125 23.15 0.38 -11.88
CA ALA A 125 23.30 1.44 -12.87
C ALA A 125 24.05 0.96 -14.12
N ASP A 126 25.19 0.29 -13.93
CA ASP A 126 26.03 -0.19 -15.03
C ASP A 126 25.34 -1.30 -15.83
N ASN A 127 24.65 -2.20 -15.12
CA ASN A 127 23.83 -3.24 -15.74
C ASN A 127 22.68 -2.64 -16.56
N LEU A 128 22.08 -1.55 -16.08
CA LEU A 128 21.02 -0.84 -16.82
C LEU A 128 21.56 -0.14 -18.07
N ALA A 129 22.77 0.43 -18.02
CA ALA A 129 23.43 1.06 -19.16
C ALA A 129 23.68 0.03 -20.28
N LYS A 130 24.30 -1.11 -19.94
CA LYS A 130 24.53 -2.22 -20.87
C LYS A 130 23.21 -2.74 -21.48
N ALA A 131 22.17 -2.92 -20.66
CA ALA A 131 20.87 -3.37 -21.15
C ALA A 131 20.20 -2.36 -22.11
N ARG A 132 20.39 -1.05 -21.88
CA ARG A 132 19.87 0.01 -22.76
C ARG A 132 20.57 0.00 -24.12
N GLU A 133 21.88 -0.16 -24.15
CA GLU A 133 22.65 -0.27 -25.40
C GLU A 133 22.19 -1.46 -26.23
N ILE A 134 22.06 -2.64 -25.61
CA ILE A 134 21.53 -3.85 -26.27
C ILE A 134 20.12 -3.60 -26.81
N ARG A 135 19.25 -2.95 -26.03
CA ARG A 135 17.89 -2.62 -26.48
C ARG A 135 17.89 -1.65 -27.67
N MET A 136 18.77 -0.66 -27.68
CA MET A 136 18.91 0.29 -28.80
C MET A 136 19.44 -0.40 -30.05
N ALA A 137 20.43 -1.28 -29.92
CA ALA A 137 20.95 -2.10 -31.02
C ALA A 137 19.85 -3.01 -31.61
N ASN A 138 19.05 -3.66 -30.75
CA ASN A 138 17.92 -4.50 -31.18
C ASN A 138 16.80 -3.70 -31.84
N ILE A 139 16.54 -2.47 -31.40
CA ILE A 139 15.55 -1.59 -32.06
C ILE A 139 16.06 -1.13 -33.43
N ALA A 140 17.35 -0.79 -33.55
CA ALA A 140 17.97 -0.39 -34.80
C ALA A 140 17.99 -1.53 -35.83
N SER A 141 18.33 -2.76 -35.41
CA SER A 141 18.34 -3.93 -36.30
C SER A 141 16.93 -4.28 -36.79
N ARG A 142 15.92 -4.27 -35.90
CA ARG A 142 14.51 -4.50 -36.29
C ARG A 142 13.99 -3.45 -37.26
N LYS A 143 14.40 -2.18 -37.11
CA LYS A 143 14.06 -1.09 -38.03
C LYS A 143 14.76 -1.24 -39.39
N ALA A 144 16.00 -1.73 -39.42
CA ALA A 144 16.70 -2.02 -40.68
C ALA A 144 16.08 -3.19 -41.45
N THR A 145 15.64 -4.25 -40.75
CA THR A 145 14.97 -5.41 -41.36
C THR A 145 13.60 -5.05 -41.93
N SER A 146 12.81 -4.22 -41.23
CA SER A 146 11.49 -3.80 -41.73
C SER A 146 11.57 -2.90 -42.98
N VAL A 147 12.61 -2.06 -43.08
CA VAL A 147 12.86 -1.24 -44.27
C VAL A 147 13.30 -2.08 -45.47
N LYS A 148 14.16 -3.10 -45.28
CA LYS A 148 14.55 -4.02 -46.37
C LYS A 148 13.38 -4.83 -46.91
N SER A 149 12.46 -5.27 -46.06
CA SER A 149 11.25 -5.99 -46.48
C SER A 149 10.26 -5.08 -47.24
N ALA A 150 10.15 -3.81 -46.86
CA ALA A 150 9.30 -2.84 -47.56
C ALA A 150 9.83 -2.46 -48.95
N VAL A 151 11.16 -2.38 -49.13
CA VAL A 151 11.79 -2.10 -50.44
C VAL A 151 11.66 -3.30 -51.38
N LYS A 152 11.79 -4.53 -50.88
CA LYS A 152 11.66 -5.74 -51.70
C LYS A 152 10.21 -6.00 -52.16
N GLY A 153 9.22 -5.61 -51.35
CA GLY A 153 7.80 -5.66 -51.73
C GLY A 153 7.37 -4.63 -52.79
N LYS A 154 8.10 -3.53 -52.95
CA LYS A 154 7.79 -2.48 -53.94
C LYS A 154 8.44 -2.73 -55.31
N ALA A 155 9.54 -3.50 -55.37
CA ALA A 155 10.20 -3.90 -56.62
C ALA A 155 9.49 -5.04 -57.37
N ALA A 156 8.62 -5.82 -56.69
CA ALA A 156 7.87 -6.92 -57.32
C ALA A 156 6.55 -6.48 -57.99
N LYS A 157 6.20 -5.19 -58.00
CA LYS A 157 4.92 -4.68 -58.54
C LYS A 157 5.07 -3.79 -59.79
N THR A 158 6.16 -3.93 -60.53
CA THR A 158 6.39 -3.22 -61.80
C THR A 158 6.69 -4.20 -62.94
N GLN A 159 5.75 -5.08 -63.24
CA GLN A 159 5.65 -5.74 -64.55
C GLN A 159 4.16 -5.90 -64.87
N LYS A 160 3.62 -4.91 -65.58
CA LYS A 160 2.48 -5.09 -66.48
C LYS A 160 2.56 -4.03 -67.57
#